data_AF-A0A182LXY8-F1
#
_entry.id   AF-A0A182LXY8-F1
#
_cell.length_a   1.000
_cell.length_b   1.000
_cell.length_c   1.000
_cell.angle_alpha   90.00
_cell.angle_beta   90.00
_cell.angle_gamma   90.00
#
_symmetry.space_group_name_H-M   'P 1'
#
loop_
_entity.id
_entity.type
_entity.pdbx_description
1 polymer ?
#
loop_
_entity_poly.entity_id
_entity_poly.type
_entity_poly.pdbx_seq_one_letter_code
_entity_poly.pdbx_strand_id
1 'polypeptide(L)'
;MPTYELSVILRQMSRPDMVATLKRTATAIFDKGGIIRKLDNLGTKPLPFKTSAHGVVHRTGSYFVFKFDTPPAAIDELDEEYGRDVDIVRKRIYRSDVSAQEEITCTLHDEMLPPAYREDVRKMIATAERNKTKKVFQYNTGLDYYPFQK
;
A
#
# COMPACT_ATOMS: atom_id res chain seq x y z
N MET A 1 8.14 15.18 12.88
CA MET A 1 8.84 13.95 12.48
C MET A 1 7.88 13.14 11.62
N PRO A 2 8.25 12.81 10.36
CA PRO A 2 7.45 11.95 9.51
C PRO A 2 7.35 10.53 10.08
N THR A 3 6.27 9.84 9.72
CA THR A 3 6.00 8.47 10.14
C THR A 3 6.52 7.49 9.10
N TYR A 4 7.19 6.45 9.58
CA TYR A 4 7.75 5.38 8.78
C TYR A 4 7.19 4.04 9.21
N GLU A 5 7.19 3.11 8.27
CA GLU A 5 6.88 1.71 8.49
C GLU A 5 8.09 0.86 8.15
N LEU A 6 8.63 0.16 9.13
CA LEU A 6 9.74 -0.78 8.97
C LEU A 6 9.18 -2.20 8.94
N SER A 7 9.27 -2.83 7.78
CA SER A 7 9.00 -4.26 7.61
C SER A 7 10.31 -5.03 7.79
N VAL A 8 10.34 -5.90 8.79
CA VAL A 8 11.51 -6.75 9.10
C VAL A 8 11.11 -8.21 9.07
N ILE A 9 11.97 -9.00 8.43
CA ILE A 9 11.90 -10.46 8.40
C ILE A 9 13.10 -10.96 9.19
N LEU A 10 12.81 -11.57 10.34
CA LEU A 10 13.83 -12.23 11.15
C LEU A 10 14.00 -13.67 10.69
N ARG A 11 15.20 -14.23 10.86
CA ARG A 11 15.42 -15.66 10.65
C ARG A 11 14.57 -16.47 11.65
N GLN A 12 14.26 -17.71 11.31
CA GLN A 12 13.62 -18.61 12.28
C GLN A 12 14.57 -18.87 13.45
N MET A 13 14.14 -18.49 14.65
CA MET A 13 14.92 -18.60 15.88
C MET A 13 14.01 -18.90 17.07
N SER A 14 14.61 -19.12 18.24
CA SER A 14 13.85 -19.34 19.46
C SER A 14 13.15 -18.05 19.91
N ARG A 15 12.07 -18.16 20.70
CA ARG A 15 11.35 -17.00 21.23
C ARG A 15 12.24 -16.00 21.99
N PRO A 16 13.17 -16.41 22.89
CA PRO A 16 14.03 -15.44 23.58
C PRO A 16 14.97 -14.68 22.62
N ASP A 17 15.56 -15.37 21.64
CA ASP A 17 16.43 -14.73 20.64
C ASP A 17 15.65 -13.71 19.80
N MET A 18 14.41 -14.05 19.45
CA MET A 18 13.52 -13.16 18.71
C MET A 18 13.15 -11.92 19.52
N VAL A 19 12.92 -12.06 20.82
CA VAL A 19 12.67 -10.89 21.68
C VAL A 19 13.93 -10.04 21.83
N ALA A 20 15.11 -10.66 21.94
CA ALA A 20 16.37 -9.95 22.02
C ALA A 20 16.65 -9.13 20.75
N THR A 21 16.45 -9.72 19.57
CA THR A 21 16.61 -9.04 18.28
C THR A 21 15.62 -7.89 18.11
N LEU A 22 14.34 -8.09 18.43
CA LEU A 22 13.34 -7.03 18.44
C LEU A 22 13.66 -5.91 19.42
N LYS A 23 14.25 -6.24 20.58
CA LYS A 23 14.71 -5.24 21.55
C LYS A 23 15.86 -4.42 20.97
N ARG A 24 16.85 -5.04 20.32
CA ARG A 24 17.93 -4.32 19.63
C ARG A 24 17.39 -3.39 18.55
N THR A 25 16.48 -3.87 17.70
CA THR A 25 15.90 -3.03 16.64
C THR A 25 15.11 -1.86 17.20
N ALA A 26 14.36 -2.07 18.28
CA ALA A 26 13.64 -1.02 18.98
C ALA A 26 14.58 0.00 19.65
N THR A 27 15.64 -0.47 20.32
CA THR A 27 16.65 0.40 20.93
C THR A 27 17.32 1.29 19.89
N ALA A 28 17.70 0.75 18.73
CA ALA A 28 18.27 1.54 17.64
C ALA A 28 17.35 2.71 17.21
N ILE A 29 16.03 2.47 17.15
CA ILE A 29 15.05 3.54 16.84
C ILE A 29 15.07 4.61 17.93
N PHE A 30 15.08 4.21 19.21
CA PHE A 30 15.11 5.15 20.33
C PHE A 30 16.42 5.94 20.41
N ASP A 31 17.56 5.31 20.16
CA ASP A 31 18.89 5.96 20.20
C ASP A 31 19.02 7.06 19.13
N LYS A 32 18.32 6.91 18.00
CA LYS A 32 18.25 7.92 16.93
C LYS A 32 17.15 8.98 17.15
N GLY A 33 16.57 9.03 18.36
CA GLY A 33 15.52 9.98 18.72
C GLY A 33 14.16 9.66 18.10
N GLY A 34 13.93 8.40 17.71
CA GLY A 34 12.66 7.94 17.17
C GLY A 34 11.68 7.47 18.24
N ILE A 35 10.39 7.48 17.91
CA ILE A 35 9.31 7.00 18.77
C ILE A 35 8.55 5.88 18.06
N ILE A 36 8.39 4.73 18.72
CA ILE A 36 7.64 3.60 18.19
C ILE A 36 6.16 3.77 18.53
N ARG A 37 5.30 3.82 17.51
CA ARG A 37 3.83 3.91 17.65
C ARG A 37 3.16 2.55 17.77
N LYS A 38 3.61 1.59 16.96
CA LYS A 38 2.98 0.26 16.88
C LYS A 38 4.01 -0.80 16.51
N LEU A 39 3.87 -1.98 17.10
CA LEU A 39 4.59 -3.19 16.74
C LEU A 39 3.59 -4.30 16.46
N ASP A 40 3.54 -4.75 15.21
CA ASP A 40 2.67 -5.84 14.76
C ASP A 40 3.50 -7.10 14.46
N ASN A 41 3.07 -8.24 15.01
CA ASN A 41 3.60 -9.56 14.69
C ASN A 41 2.71 -10.23 13.66
N LEU A 42 3.23 -10.45 12.45
CA LEU A 42 2.51 -11.09 11.34
C LEU A 42 2.70 -12.63 11.32
N GLY A 43 3.47 -13.16 12.26
CA GLY A 43 3.74 -14.57 12.45
C GLY A 43 4.93 -15.10 11.65
N THR A 44 5.25 -16.38 11.88
CA THR A 44 6.29 -17.10 11.16
C THR A 44 5.68 -17.79 9.95
N LYS A 45 6.14 -17.44 8.75
CA LYS A 45 5.63 -17.96 7.48
C LYS A 45 6.79 -18.42 6.60
N PRO A 46 6.56 -19.36 5.66
CA PRO A 46 7.53 -19.63 4.61
C PRO A 46 7.79 -18.36 3.79
N LEU A 47 9.04 -18.16 3.39
CA LEU A 47 9.40 -17.07 2.49
C LEU A 47 8.90 -17.38 1.08
N PRO A 48 8.48 -16.38 0.29
CA PRO A 48 8.01 -16.60 -1.08
C PRO A 48 9.07 -17.25 -1.99
N PHE A 49 10.35 -17.01 -1.70
CA PHE A 49 11.48 -17.57 -2.44
C PHE A 49 12.70 -17.75 -1.52
N LYS A 50 13.67 -18.56 -1.97
CA LYS A 50 14.93 -18.78 -1.26
C LYS A 50 15.67 -17.44 -1.09
N THR A 51 15.88 -17.03 0.15
CA THR A 51 16.58 -15.77 0.45
C THR A 51 17.92 -16.10 1.10
N SER A 52 19.02 -15.72 0.46
CA SER A 52 20.35 -15.85 1.04
C SER A 52 20.69 -14.55 1.76
N ALA A 53 20.95 -14.62 3.06
CA ALA A 53 21.36 -13.49 3.89
C ALA A 53 22.44 -13.98 4.87
N HIS A 54 23.46 -13.15 5.10
CA HIS A 54 24.54 -13.45 6.06
C HIS A 54 25.18 -14.85 5.89
N GLY A 55 25.29 -15.33 4.65
CA GLY A 55 25.89 -16.64 4.33
C GLY A 55 24.98 -17.85 4.53
N VAL A 56 23.72 -17.65 4.93
CA VAL A 56 22.74 -18.74 5.14
C VAL A 56 21.55 -18.57 4.20
N VAL A 57 21.05 -19.69 3.70
CA VAL A 57 19.82 -19.73 2.88
C VAL A 57 18.62 -19.93 3.79
N HIS A 58 17.76 -18.92 3.85
CA HIS A 58 16.51 -18.94 4.59
C HIS A 58 15.33 -19.35 3.69
N ARG A 59 14.48 -20.24 4.20
CA ARG A 59 13.20 -20.65 3.58
C ARG A 59 11.99 -20.25 4.42
N THR A 60 12.21 -19.91 5.69
CA THR A 60 11.21 -19.51 6.67
C THR A 60 11.68 -18.23 7.34
N GLY A 61 10.74 -17.37 7.73
CA GLY A 61 11.04 -16.13 8.43
C GLY A 61 9.87 -15.66 9.29
N SER A 62 10.18 -14.93 10.35
CA SER A 62 9.21 -14.29 11.23
C SER A 62 9.04 -12.84 10.84
N TYR A 63 7.80 -12.44 10.56
CA TYR A 63 7.47 -11.15 9.98
C TYR A 63 7.02 -10.17 11.07
N PHE A 64 7.67 -9.02 11.12
CA PHE A 64 7.35 -7.93 12.05
C PHE A 64 7.21 -6.61 11.30
N VAL A 65 6.28 -5.78 11.76
CA VAL A 65 6.07 -4.44 11.24
C VAL A 65 6.14 -3.45 12.39
N PHE A 66 7.05 -2.49 12.29
CA PHE A 66 7.19 -1.38 13.20
C PHE A 66 6.63 -0.13 12.54
N LYS A 67 5.69 0.55 13.20
CA LYS A 67 5.31 1.92 12.85
C LYS A 67 5.97 2.87 13.83
N PHE A 68 6.77 3.78 13.33
CA PHE A 68 7.60 4.66 14.16
C PHE A 68 7.82 6.02 13.50
N ASP A 69 8.08 7.03 14.31
CA ASP A 69 8.42 8.37 13.87
C ASP A 69 9.91 8.59 14.08
N THR A 70 10.61 9.10 13.06
CA THR A 70 12.04 9.41 13.12
C THR A 70 12.37 10.66 12.32
N PRO A 71 13.50 11.33 12.59
CA PRO A 71 13.99 12.36 11.71
C PRO A 71 14.51 11.72 10.40
N PRO A 72 14.28 12.33 9.22
CA PRO A 72 14.70 11.76 7.94
C PRO A 72 16.19 11.42 7.84
N ALA A 73 17.05 12.21 8.52
CA ALA A 73 18.49 12.00 8.54
C ALA A 73 18.92 10.68 9.21
N ALA A 74 18.11 10.14 10.13
CA ALA A 74 18.44 8.91 10.85
C ALA A 74 18.11 7.64 10.06
N ILE A 75 17.37 7.73 8.96
CA ILE A 75 16.85 6.55 8.24
C ILE A 75 17.97 5.78 7.57
N ASP A 76 18.91 6.48 6.93
CA ASP A 76 20.04 5.86 6.25
C ASP A 76 20.94 5.15 7.27
N GLU A 77 21.15 5.77 8.44
CA GLU A 77 21.89 5.16 9.55
C GLU A 77 21.19 3.92 10.12
N LEU A 78 19.87 3.97 10.30
CA LEU A 78 19.07 2.83 10.76
C LEU A 78 19.08 1.71 9.73
N ASP A 79 18.94 2.02 8.44
CA ASP A 79 19.02 1.01 7.39
C ASP A 79 20.39 0.35 7.42
N GLU A 80 21.49 1.10 7.47
CA GLU A 80 22.82 0.50 7.60
C GLU A 80 22.97 -0.41 8.82
N GLU A 81 22.54 0.04 10.00
CA GLU A 81 22.63 -0.71 11.26
C GLU A 81 21.89 -2.04 11.16
N TYR A 82 20.66 -2.04 10.67
CA TYR A 82 19.88 -3.26 10.44
C TYR A 82 20.47 -4.18 9.37
N GLY A 83 21.35 -3.67 8.50
CA GLY A 83 22.06 -4.48 7.51
C GLY A 83 23.24 -5.23 8.06
N ARG A 84 23.76 -4.78 9.20
CA ARG A 84 24.86 -5.41 9.91
C ARG A 84 24.36 -6.50 10.87
N ASP A 85 23.09 -6.43 11.28
CA ASP A 85 22.49 -7.43 12.16
C ASP A 85 22.26 -8.76 11.42
N VAL A 86 22.96 -9.81 11.86
CA VAL A 86 22.94 -11.16 11.28
C VAL A 86 21.58 -11.85 11.40
N ASP A 87 20.77 -11.44 12.38
CA ASP A 87 19.47 -12.06 12.65
C ASP A 87 18.35 -11.53 11.73
N ILE A 88 18.59 -10.40 11.07
CA ILE A 88 17.68 -9.75 10.13
C ILE A 88 17.93 -10.31 8.72
N VAL A 89 17.00 -11.09 8.19
CA VAL A 89 17.10 -11.66 6.84
C VAL A 89 16.78 -10.61 5.78
N ARG A 90 15.77 -9.78 6.04
CA ARG A 90 15.35 -8.72 5.14
C ARG A 90 14.69 -7.60 5.93
N LYS A 91 14.94 -6.38 5.49
CA LYS A 91 14.41 -5.15 6.07
C LYS A 91 13.95 -4.23 4.93
N ARG A 92 12.95 -3.41 5.19
CA ARG A 92 12.60 -2.29 4.33
C ARG A 92 11.85 -1.23 5.10
N ILE A 93 12.29 0.01 4.96
CA ILE A 93 11.64 1.18 5.53
C ILE A 93 10.79 1.84 4.44
N TYR A 94 9.53 2.08 4.75
CA TYR A 94 8.57 2.78 3.91
C TYR A 94 8.15 4.08 4.58
N ARG A 95 7.82 5.09 3.78
CA ARG A 95 7.13 6.29 4.28
C ARG A 95 5.67 5.92 4.53
N SER A 96 5.21 6.13 5.76
CA SER A 96 3.81 5.94 6.14
C SER A 96 3.16 7.31 6.16
N ASP A 97 2.96 7.88 4.97
CA ASP A 97 2.31 9.17 4.82
C ASP A 97 0.81 8.96 5.07
N VAL A 98 0.37 9.17 6.31
CA VAL A 98 -1.03 9.05 6.75
C VAL A 98 -1.96 9.93 5.90
N SER A 99 -1.44 11.01 5.32
CA SER A 99 -2.19 11.95 4.47
C SER A 99 -2.54 11.42 3.07
N ALA A 100 -1.93 10.33 2.60
CA ALA A 100 -2.12 9.83 1.24
C ALA A 100 -3.10 8.64 1.14
N GLN A 101 -3.51 8.07 2.28
CA GLN A 101 -4.61 7.12 2.30
C GLN A 101 -5.90 7.91 2.38
N GLU A 102 -6.37 8.41 1.23
CA GLU A 102 -7.81 8.65 1.09
C GLU A 102 -8.51 7.37 1.53
N GLU A 103 -9.48 7.47 2.44
CA GLU A 103 -10.29 6.33 2.82
C GLU A 103 -11.11 5.91 1.59
N ILE A 104 -10.51 5.08 0.74
CA ILE A 104 -11.19 4.54 -0.44
C ILE A 104 -12.26 3.58 0.09
N THR A 105 -13.47 4.09 0.23
CA THR A 105 -14.65 3.28 0.50
C THR A 105 -14.90 2.39 -0.70
N CYS A 106 -15.03 1.08 -0.48
CA CYS A 106 -15.30 0.13 -1.56
C CYS A 106 -16.66 0.41 -2.20
N THR A 107 -16.69 0.96 -3.42
CA THR A 107 -17.89 1.25 -4.22
C THR A 107 -18.33 0.09 -5.11
N LEU A 108 -17.63 -1.05 -5.06
CA LEU A 108 -17.84 -2.18 -5.99
C LEU A 108 -19.29 -2.68 -5.98
N HIS A 109 -19.95 -2.66 -4.82
CA HIS A 109 -21.34 -3.08 -4.72
C HIS A 109 -22.27 -2.20 -5.56
N ASP A 110 -22.09 -0.88 -5.48
CA ASP A 110 -22.89 0.10 -6.22
C ASP A 110 -22.60 0.03 -7.72
N GLU A 111 -21.35 -0.27 -8.08
CA GLU A 111 -20.92 -0.48 -9.46
C GLU A 111 -21.46 -1.77 -10.07
N MET A 112 -21.85 -2.78 -9.28
CA MET A 112 -22.41 -4.02 -9.80
C MET A 112 -23.92 -3.94 -10.06
N LEU A 113 -24.60 -2.89 -9.58
CA LEU A 113 -26.03 -2.71 -9.82
C LEU A 113 -26.33 -2.60 -11.33
N PRO A 114 -27.52 -2.97 -11.81
CA PRO A 114 -27.90 -2.72 -13.20
C PRO A 114 -27.83 -1.22 -13.54
N PRO A 115 -27.56 -0.84 -14.81
CA PRO A 115 -27.31 0.56 -15.20
C PRO A 115 -28.39 1.56 -14.75
N ALA A 116 -29.65 1.13 -14.67
CA ALA A 116 -30.77 1.98 -14.23
C ALA A 116 -30.67 2.43 -12.75
N TYR A 117 -29.99 1.66 -11.91
CA TYR A 117 -29.89 1.90 -10.47
C TYR A 117 -28.58 2.56 -10.04
N ARG A 118 -27.56 2.60 -10.91
CA ARG A 118 -26.28 3.22 -10.58
C ARG A 118 -26.36 4.75 -10.53
N GLU A 119 -25.72 5.35 -9.53
CA GLU A 119 -25.79 6.80 -9.31
C GLU A 119 -25.09 7.62 -10.41
N ASP A 120 -23.96 7.13 -10.89
CA ASP A 120 -23.18 7.74 -11.97
C ASP A 120 -23.99 7.82 -13.28
N VAL A 121 -24.68 6.74 -13.66
CA VAL A 121 -25.53 6.69 -14.86
C VAL A 121 -26.73 7.62 -14.69
N ARG A 122 -27.37 7.64 -13.52
CA ARG A 122 -28.47 8.58 -13.23
C ARG A 122 -28.01 10.05 -13.35
N LYS A 123 -26.83 10.38 -12.81
CA LYS A 123 -26.21 11.71 -12.94
C LYS A 123 -25.91 12.03 -14.41
N MET A 124 -25.45 11.07 -15.19
CA MET A 124 -25.19 11.23 -16.62
C MET A 124 -26.47 11.52 -17.41
N ILE A 125 -27.54 10.77 -17.17
CA ILE A 125 -28.85 10.99 -17.81
C ILE A 125 -29.37 12.39 -17.45
N ALA A 126 -29.36 12.76 -16.16
CA ALA A 126 -29.79 14.08 -15.72
C ALA A 126 -28.97 15.22 -16.36
N THR A 127 -27.66 15.02 -16.51
CA THR A 127 -26.77 16.01 -17.17
C THR A 127 -27.07 16.11 -18.67
N ALA A 128 -27.29 14.96 -19.34
CA ALA A 128 -27.70 14.93 -20.74
C ALA A 128 -29.05 15.62 -20.95
N GLU A 129 -30.01 15.42 -20.05
CA GLU A 129 -31.31 16.08 -20.10
C GLU A 129 -31.22 17.59 -19.88
N ARG A 130 -30.41 18.05 -18.93
CA ARG A 130 -30.13 19.48 -18.71
C ARG A 130 -29.47 20.11 -19.94
N ASN A 131 -28.57 19.38 -20.57
CA ASN A 131 -27.80 19.85 -21.74
C ASN A 131 -28.46 19.51 -23.07
N LYS A 132 -29.74 19.09 -23.09
CA LYS A 132 -30.49 18.85 -24.33
C LYS A 132 -30.56 20.14 -25.15
N THR A 133 -29.64 20.31 -26.08
CA THR A 133 -29.74 21.33 -27.12
C THR A 133 -30.93 20.99 -28.00
N LYS A 134 -31.93 21.87 -28.05
CA LYS A 134 -33.15 21.69 -28.89
C LYS A 134 -32.88 21.61 -30.40
N LYS A 135 -31.63 21.84 -30.83
CA LYS A 135 -31.22 21.77 -32.23
C LYS A 135 -30.74 20.37 -32.54
N VAL A 136 -31.64 19.56 -33.10
CA VAL A 136 -31.28 18.31 -33.76
C VAL A 136 -30.58 18.68 -35.07
N PHE A 137 -29.40 18.11 -35.34
CA PHE A 137 -28.72 18.29 -36.61
C PHE A 137 -29.60 17.73 -37.72
N GLN A 138 -30.07 18.60 -38.61
CA GLN A 138 -30.85 18.18 -39.78
C GLN A 138 -29.90 18.06 -40.97
N TYR A 139 -29.87 16.89 -41.60
CA TYR A 139 -29.01 16.63 -42.75
C TYR A 139 -29.45 17.41 -44.00
N ASN A 140 -30.70 17.89 -44.06
CA ASN A 140 -31.27 18.66 -45.18
C ASN A 140 -31.02 18.02 -46.57
N THR A 141 -30.80 16.71 -46.62
CA THR A 141 -30.47 15.96 -47.85
C THR A 141 -31.69 15.65 -48.71
N GLY A 142 -32.92 15.86 -48.19
CA GLY A 142 -34.16 15.54 -48.89
C GLY A 142 -34.37 14.05 -49.15
N LEU A 143 -33.55 13.19 -48.53
CA LEU A 143 -33.61 11.74 -48.63
C LEU A 143 -34.08 11.18 -47.28
N ASP A 144 -35.02 10.24 -47.33
CA ASP A 144 -35.55 9.53 -46.14
C ASP A 144 -34.54 8.53 -45.55
N TYR A 145 -33.40 8.33 -46.20
CA TYR A 145 -32.33 7.43 -45.77
C TYR A 145 -31.00 8.16 -45.63
N TYR A 146 -30.10 7.63 -44.80
CA TYR A 146 -28.77 8.20 -44.63
C TYR A 146 -27.82 7.69 -45.74
N PRO A 147 -27.40 8.54 -46.70
CA PRO A 147 -26.71 8.09 -47.91
C PRO A 147 -25.28 7.60 -47.68
N PHE A 148 -24.76 7.69 -46.46
CA PHE A 148 -23.40 7.24 -46.09
C PHE A 148 -23.38 5.95 -45.25
N GLN A 149 -24.53 5.32 -45.01
CA GLN A 149 -24.57 3.93 -44.54
C GLN A 149 -24.44 3.01 -45.75
N LYS A 150 -23.34 2.25 -45.82
CA LYS A 150 -23.19 1.10 -46.73
C LYS A 150 -23.97 -0.10 -46.21
#